data_AF-A0AA37NZP5-F1
#
_entry.id   AF-A0AA37NZP5-F1
#
_cell.length_a   1.000
_cell.length_b   1.000
_cell.length_c   1.000
_cell.angle_alpha   90.00
_cell.angle_beta   90.00
_cell.angle_gamma   90.00
#
_symmetry.space_group_name_H-M   'P 1'
#
loop_
_entity.id
_entity.type
_entity.pdbx_description
1 polymer ?
#
loop_
_entity_poly.entity_id
_entity_poly.type
_entity_poly.pdbx_seq_one_letter_code
_entity_poly.pdbx_strand_id
1 'polypeptide(L)'
;MSIKSDLNSRLWTEIRCPECRELLEYVDIQKYADEETFARYEALALRAAMAEADKFIWCTANCGSGQLHDTGEDQPIVTCLHCGQRSCFTHNVMWHENLSCEEYNALLRDPENFRSRIEMEYDELDSARQALEDADRAMAQGLMAEQQAEVHERDARERNERERTRKAAALARKVAARRKAEEEQSLVTVSRTTKPCPGCGWAIEKNSGWHKVPLRVLLGLLYYLGTGA
;
A
#
# COMPACT_ATOMS: atom_id res chain seq x y z
N MET A 1 -51.39 -1.29 52.90
CA MET A 1 -50.88 -0.52 51.75
C MET A 1 -51.88 0.60 51.51
N SER A 2 -51.47 1.80 51.08
CA SER A 2 -52.40 2.90 50.77
C SER A 2 -52.38 3.18 49.27
N ILE A 3 -53.42 3.85 48.76
CA ILE A 3 -53.50 4.31 47.36
C ILE A 3 -52.24 5.12 46.99
N LYS A 4 -51.76 5.97 47.91
CA LYS A 4 -50.51 6.75 47.77
C LYS A 4 -49.28 5.86 47.61
N SER A 5 -49.18 4.77 48.36
CA SER A 5 -48.05 3.82 48.23
C SER A 5 -48.07 3.09 46.89
N ASP A 6 -49.25 2.67 46.42
CA ASP A 6 -49.40 2.01 45.13
C ASP A 6 -49.11 2.97 43.96
N LEU A 7 -49.57 4.22 44.02
CA LEU A 7 -49.27 5.26 43.00
C LEU A 7 -47.76 5.58 42.90
N ASN A 8 -47.00 5.46 43.98
CA ASN A 8 -45.56 5.71 43.97
C ASN A 8 -44.72 4.50 43.55
N SER A 9 -45.29 3.29 43.62
CA SER A 9 -44.55 2.04 43.40
C SER A 9 -44.96 1.30 42.13
N ARG A 10 -46.10 1.65 41.53
CA ARG A 10 -46.65 1.01 40.32
C ARG A 10 -47.06 2.04 39.27
N LEU A 11 -47.46 1.54 38.10
CA LEU A 11 -48.10 2.32 37.04
C LEU A 11 -49.43 2.90 37.55
N TRP A 12 -49.72 4.14 37.14
CA TRP A 12 -50.94 4.85 37.51
C TRP A 12 -52.23 4.15 37.05
N THR A 13 -52.15 3.26 36.06
CA THR A 13 -53.25 2.43 35.55
C THR A 13 -53.52 1.16 36.37
N GLU A 14 -52.65 0.79 37.30
CA GLU A 14 -52.71 -0.48 38.05
C GLU A 14 -52.91 -0.28 39.56
N ILE A 15 -53.58 0.80 39.93
CA ILE A 15 -53.85 1.12 41.33
C ILE A 15 -54.93 0.17 41.84
N ARG A 16 -54.63 -0.54 42.93
CA ARG A 16 -55.52 -1.55 43.50
C ARG A 16 -56.00 -1.15 44.88
N CYS A 17 -57.20 -1.61 45.22
CA CYS A 17 -57.71 -1.48 46.57
C CYS A 17 -56.84 -2.29 47.55
N PRO A 18 -56.41 -1.71 48.68
CA PRO A 18 -55.56 -2.41 49.63
C PRO A 18 -56.26 -3.51 50.42
N GLU A 19 -57.60 -3.57 50.41
CA GLU A 19 -58.39 -4.59 51.11
C GLU A 19 -58.81 -5.74 50.19
N CYS A 20 -59.35 -5.45 49.00
CA CYS A 20 -59.86 -6.47 48.07
C CYS A 20 -58.98 -6.73 46.84
N ARG A 21 -57.94 -5.92 46.60
CA ARG A 21 -57.04 -5.99 45.41
C ARG A 21 -57.71 -5.79 44.05
N GLU A 22 -58.97 -5.38 44.04
CA GLU A 22 -59.71 -4.91 42.85
C GLU A 22 -59.01 -3.67 42.25
N LEU A 23 -59.05 -3.50 40.93
CA LEU A 23 -58.57 -2.28 40.27
C LEU A 23 -59.52 -1.14 40.60
N LEU A 24 -58.96 0.00 41.02
CA LEU A 24 -59.73 1.18 41.35
C LEU A 24 -59.97 2.00 40.08
N GLU A 25 -61.23 2.34 39.81
CA GLU A 25 -61.58 3.26 38.72
C GLU A 25 -61.37 4.72 39.14
N TYR A 26 -61.41 5.65 38.17
CA TYR A 26 -61.25 7.09 38.41
C TYR A 26 -62.13 7.61 39.56
N VAL A 27 -63.39 7.17 39.59
CA VAL A 27 -64.38 7.59 40.59
C VAL A 27 -64.03 7.10 42.00
N ASP A 28 -63.43 5.91 42.11
CA ASP A 28 -63.04 5.34 43.39
C ASP A 28 -61.77 6.01 43.91
N ILE A 29 -60.82 6.32 43.03
CA ILE A 29 -59.61 7.06 43.39
C ILE A 29 -59.99 8.48 43.85
N GLN A 30 -60.96 9.14 43.20
CA GLN A 30 -61.46 10.45 43.63
C GLN A 30 -62.09 10.44 45.03
N LYS A 31 -62.76 9.35 45.39
CA LYS A 31 -63.47 9.23 46.69
C LYS A 31 -62.55 8.84 47.84
N TYR A 32 -61.58 7.97 47.58
CA TYR A 32 -60.79 7.33 48.63
C TYR A 32 -59.35 7.86 48.74
N ALA A 33 -58.84 8.59 47.74
CA ALA A 33 -57.52 9.21 47.81
C ALA A 33 -57.57 10.59 48.50
N ASP A 34 -56.47 10.98 49.12
CA ASP A 34 -56.22 12.35 49.54
C ASP A 34 -56.09 13.31 48.33
N GLU A 35 -56.40 14.59 48.54
CA GLU A 35 -56.43 15.62 47.48
C GLU A 35 -55.10 15.70 46.71
N GLU A 36 -53.97 15.57 47.40
CA GLU A 36 -52.64 15.56 46.79
C GLU A 36 -52.43 14.33 45.88
N THR A 37 -52.80 13.14 46.37
CA THR A 37 -52.69 11.88 45.62
C THR A 37 -53.65 11.85 44.43
N PHE A 38 -54.86 12.39 44.57
CA PHE A 38 -55.81 12.52 43.48
C PHE A 38 -55.32 13.50 42.40
N ALA A 39 -54.82 14.68 42.79
CA ALA A 39 -54.26 15.64 41.84
C ALA A 39 -53.08 15.07 41.04
N ARG A 40 -52.23 14.27 41.70
CA ARG A 40 -51.14 13.54 41.01
C ARG A 40 -51.65 12.48 40.04
N TYR A 41 -52.67 11.72 40.44
CA TYR A 41 -53.32 10.74 39.57
C TYR A 41 -53.96 11.41 38.35
N GLU A 42 -54.71 12.51 38.56
CA GLU A 42 -55.35 13.29 37.50
C GLU A 42 -54.31 13.86 36.52
N ALA A 43 -53.21 14.42 37.02
CA ALA A 43 -52.12 14.92 36.18
C ALA A 43 -51.47 13.82 35.32
N LEU A 44 -51.32 12.60 35.86
CA LEU A 44 -50.79 11.45 35.12
C LEU A 44 -51.78 10.93 34.08
N ALA A 45 -53.06 10.83 34.44
CA ALA A 45 -54.13 10.40 33.54
C ALA A 45 -54.31 11.39 32.37
N LEU A 46 -54.32 12.69 32.66
CA LEU A 46 -54.37 13.75 31.63
C LEU A 46 -53.13 13.69 30.73
N ARG A 47 -51.95 13.51 31.32
CA ARG A 47 -50.69 13.38 30.57
C ARG A 47 -50.74 12.21 29.59
N ALA A 48 -51.24 11.06 30.03
CA ALA A 48 -51.39 9.89 29.20
C ALA A 48 -52.44 10.07 28.09
N ALA A 49 -53.61 10.61 28.43
CA ALA A 49 -54.68 10.85 27.46
C ALA A 49 -54.26 11.83 26.35
N MET A 50 -53.49 12.88 26.68
CA MET A 50 -52.98 13.80 25.66
C MET A 50 -51.78 13.24 24.90
N ALA A 51 -50.99 12.35 25.50
CA ALA A 51 -49.88 11.67 24.80
C ALA A 51 -50.38 10.65 23.75
N GLU A 52 -51.64 10.23 23.84
CA GLU A 52 -52.30 9.38 22.83
C GLU A 52 -52.70 10.17 21.57
N ALA A 53 -52.76 11.50 21.64
CA ALA A 53 -53.02 12.33 20.46
C ALA A 53 -51.82 12.35 19.53
N ASP A 54 -52.04 12.00 18.26
CA ASP A 54 -51.03 12.09 17.21
C ASP A 54 -50.47 13.52 17.16
N LYS A 55 -49.15 13.65 17.16
CA LYS A 55 -48.41 14.93 17.11
C LYS A 55 -48.41 15.77 18.38
N PHE A 56 -48.87 15.24 19.51
CA PHE A 56 -48.73 15.91 20.81
C PHE A 56 -47.41 15.55 21.50
N ILE A 57 -46.69 16.54 22.02
CA ILE A 57 -45.46 16.33 22.78
C ILE A 57 -45.44 17.12 24.09
N TRP A 58 -45.06 16.42 25.16
CA TRP A 58 -44.84 17.03 26.46
C TRP A 58 -43.45 17.64 26.55
N CYS A 59 -43.34 18.82 27.16
CA CYS A 59 -42.05 19.45 27.35
C CYS A 59 -41.14 18.59 28.27
N THR A 60 -39.99 18.21 27.76
CA THR A 60 -38.95 17.41 28.44
C THR A 60 -38.29 18.12 29.63
N ALA A 61 -38.33 19.46 29.68
CA ALA A 61 -37.89 20.25 30.85
C ALA A 61 -38.87 20.20 32.05
N ASN A 62 -39.91 19.36 31.99
CA ASN A 62 -40.90 19.17 33.04
C ASN A 62 -41.57 20.48 33.52
N CYS A 63 -41.71 21.46 32.62
CA CYS A 63 -42.39 22.73 32.90
C CYS A 63 -43.92 22.60 32.90
N GLY A 64 -44.45 21.40 32.64
CA GLY A 64 -45.89 21.12 32.66
C GLY A 64 -46.66 21.56 31.42
N SER A 65 -46.01 22.22 30.45
CA SER A 65 -46.63 22.53 29.16
C SER A 65 -46.47 21.37 28.17
N GLY A 66 -47.49 21.17 27.35
CA GLY A 66 -47.44 20.30 26.18
C GLY A 66 -47.98 21.05 24.97
N GLN A 67 -47.52 20.67 23.78
CA GLN A 67 -47.84 21.37 22.54
C GLN A 67 -48.04 20.40 21.39
N LEU A 68 -48.85 20.83 20.43
CA LEU A 68 -49.01 20.14 19.15
C LEU A 68 -47.90 20.58 18.21
N HIS A 69 -47.30 19.61 17.54
CA HIS A 69 -46.26 19.83 16.55
C HIS A 69 -46.73 19.39 15.16
N ASP A 70 -47.45 20.27 14.47
CA ASP A 70 -48.17 19.96 13.23
C ASP A 70 -47.25 19.49 12.09
N THR A 71 -46.01 20.01 12.08
CA THR A 71 -44.95 19.67 11.12
C THR A 71 -44.40 18.25 11.29
N GLY A 72 -44.72 17.55 12.38
CA GLY A 72 -44.41 16.13 12.56
C GLY A 72 -42.92 15.80 12.48
N GLU A 73 -42.61 14.65 11.86
CA GLU A 73 -41.25 14.11 11.74
C GLU A 73 -40.34 14.90 10.77
N ASP A 74 -40.92 15.67 9.84
CA ASP A 74 -40.16 16.45 8.85
C ASP A 74 -39.33 17.57 9.49
N GLN A 75 -39.77 18.07 10.66
CA GLN A 75 -39.05 19.05 11.46
C GLN A 75 -38.97 18.55 12.89
N PRO A 76 -37.99 17.71 13.26
CA PRO A 76 -37.95 17.08 14.58
C PRO A 76 -37.62 18.05 15.71
N ILE A 77 -37.30 19.32 15.42
CA ILE A 77 -37.01 20.34 16.43
C ILE A 77 -38.32 20.90 16.99
N VAL A 78 -38.59 20.58 18.24
CA VAL A 78 -39.71 21.16 18.99
C VAL A 78 -39.15 22.18 19.97
N THR A 79 -39.59 23.43 19.87
CA THR A 79 -39.27 24.46 20.86
C THR A 79 -40.48 24.68 21.77
N CYS A 80 -40.29 24.51 23.07
CA CYS A 80 -41.32 24.73 24.07
C CYS A 80 -41.77 26.19 24.08
N LEU A 81 -43.07 26.45 23.87
CA LEU A 81 -43.61 27.82 23.88
C LEU A 81 -43.60 28.47 25.28
N HIS A 82 -43.53 27.67 26.35
CA HIS A 82 -43.53 28.18 27.73
C HIS A 82 -42.12 28.50 28.25
N CYS A 83 -41.15 27.61 28.04
CA CYS A 83 -39.79 27.76 28.59
C CYS A 83 -38.69 27.93 27.54
N GLY A 84 -39.00 27.82 26.25
CA GLY A 84 -38.02 27.95 25.15
C GLY A 84 -37.07 26.76 24.99
N GLN A 85 -37.21 25.70 25.79
CA GLN A 85 -36.36 24.51 25.67
C GLN A 85 -36.59 23.79 24.34
N ARG A 86 -35.50 23.36 23.69
CA ARG A 86 -35.56 22.55 22.47
C ARG A 86 -35.48 21.06 22.79
N SER A 87 -36.32 20.27 22.13
CA SER A 87 -36.39 18.82 22.23
C SER A 87 -36.55 18.17 20.86
N CYS A 88 -36.13 16.91 20.76
CA CYS A 88 -36.35 16.09 19.57
C CYS A 88 -37.74 15.44 19.62
N PHE A 89 -38.56 15.63 18.57
CA PHE A 89 -39.88 15.02 18.44
C PHE A 89 -39.82 13.49 18.35
N THR A 90 -38.87 12.95 17.58
CA THR A 90 -38.73 11.51 17.32
C THR A 90 -38.24 10.73 18.54
N HIS A 91 -37.33 11.32 19.32
CA HIS A 91 -36.69 10.64 20.47
C HIS A 91 -37.24 11.06 21.82
N ASN A 92 -38.00 12.15 21.89
CA ASN A 92 -38.51 12.75 23.12
C ASN A 92 -37.42 13.02 24.18
N VAL A 93 -36.25 13.48 23.72
CA VAL A 93 -35.11 13.87 24.55
C VAL A 93 -34.72 15.34 24.28
N MET A 94 -33.77 15.86 25.07
CA MET A 94 -33.14 17.15 24.80
C MET A 94 -32.61 17.19 23.36
N TRP A 95 -32.78 18.32 22.69
CA TRP A 95 -32.35 18.48 21.30
C TRP A 95 -30.85 18.19 21.15
N HIS A 96 -30.51 17.31 20.21
CA HIS A 96 -29.13 16.95 19.87
C HIS A 96 -28.64 17.86 18.73
N GLU A 97 -27.99 18.99 19.07
CA GLU A 97 -27.63 20.06 18.11
C GLU A 97 -26.76 19.63 16.93
N ASN A 98 -25.84 18.68 17.16
CA ASN A 98 -24.81 18.30 16.19
C ASN A 98 -25.05 16.91 15.59
N LEU A 99 -26.22 16.34 15.81
CA LEU A 99 -26.58 15.00 15.35
C LEU A 99 -27.94 15.08 14.67
N SER A 100 -28.06 14.43 13.52
CA SER A 100 -29.38 14.08 12.98
C SER A 100 -30.04 13.00 13.85
N CYS A 101 -31.35 12.81 13.69
CA CYS A 101 -32.06 11.74 14.39
C CYS A 101 -31.48 10.34 14.07
N GLU A 102 -31.01 10.15 12.83
CA GLU A 102 -30.38 8.90 12.40
C GLU A 102 -29.00 8.69 13.06
N GLU A 103 -28.17 9.73 13.10
CA GLU A 103 -26.87 9.69 13.79
C GLU A 103 -27.05 9.48 15.30
N TYR A 104 -28.07 10.10 15.92
CA TYR A 104 -28.40 9.87 17.32
C TYR A 104 -28.84 8.42 17.58
N ASN A 105 -29.60 7.80 16.66
CA ASN A 105 -29.92 6.38 16.73
C ASN A 105 -28.68 5.48 16.58
N ALA A 106 -27.73 5.86 15.71
CA ALA A 106 -26.47 5.14 15.54
C ALA A 106 -25.61 5.23 16.81
N LEU A 107 -25.55 6.41 17.44
CA LEU A 107 -24.88 6.62 18.73
C LEU A 107 -25.48 5.74 19.84
N LEU A 108 -26.82 5.63 19.89
CA LEU A 108 -27.50 4.76 20.86
C LEU A 108 -27.25 3.27 20.59
N ARG A 109 -27.05 2.88 19.33
CA ARG A 109 -26.78 1.49 18.95
C ARG A 109 -25.37 1.05 19.34
N ASP A 110 -24.38 1.85 18.96
CA ASP A 110 -22.96 1.53 19.16
C ASP A 110 -22.18 2.77 19.66
N PRO A 111 -22.24 3.07 20.97
CA PRO A 111 -21.60 4.27 21.53
C PRO A 111 -20.08 4.31 21.35
N GLU A 112 -19.41 3.15 21.34
CA GLU A 112 -17.94 3.08 21.26
C GLU A 112 -17.40 3.26 19.84
N ASN A 113 -18.21 3.00 18.81
CA ASN A 113 -17.81 3.09 17.42
C ASN A 113 -18.56 4.20 16.67
N PHE A 114 -19.28 5.05 17.38
CA PHE A 114 -19.92 6.20 16.77
C PHE A 114 -18.84 7.16 16.24
N ARG A 115 -18.76 7.26 14.92
CA ARG A 115 -17.96 8.25 14.22
C ARG A 115 -18.87 9.26 13.58
N SER A 116 -18.62 10.53 13.87
CA SER A 116 -19.31 11.62 13.19
C SER A 116 -18.92 11.64 11.71
N ARG A 117 -19.79 12.22 10.87
CA ARG A 117 -19.51 12.39 9.44
C ARG A 117 -18.18 13.10 9.15
N ILE A 118 -17.84 14.10 9.96
CA ILE A 118 -16.60 14.87 9.81
C ILE A 118 -15.37 13.99 10.07
N GLU A 119 -15.43 13.10 11.07
CA GLU A 119 -14.33 12.17 11.37
C GLU A 119 -14.14 11.15 10.24
N MET A 120 -15.23 10.63 9.67
CA MET A 120 -15.16 9.73 8.52
C MET A 120 -14.51 10.40 7.31
N GLU A 121 -14.87 11.65 7.02
CA GLU A 121 -14.26 12.42 5.93
C GLU A 121 -12.76 12.64 6.15
N TYR A 122 -12.32 12.89 7.39
CA TYR A 122 -10.88 12.97 7.70
C TYR A 122 -10.16 11.63 7.57
N ASP A 123 -10.76 10.53 8.04
CA ASP A 123 -10.21 9.17 7.90
C ASP A 123 -10.00 8.82 6.42
N GLU A 124 -10.95 9.17 5.55
CA GLU A 124 -10.87 8.97 4.10
C GLU A 124 -9.74 9.79 3.48
N LEU A 125 -9.63 11.07 3.85
CA LEU A 125 -8.57 11.96 3.37
C LEU A 125 -7.18 11.49 3.81
N ASP A 126 -7.03 11.07 5.07
CA ASP A 126 -5.77 10.57 5.60
C ASP A 126 -5.37 9.24 4.95
N SER A 127 -6.34 8.35 4.72
CA SER A 127 -6.13 7.10 3.98
C SER A 127 -5.65 7.37 2.55
N ALA A 128 -6.26 8.35 1.86
CA ALA A 128 -5.85 8.76 0.52
C ALA A 128 -4.43 9.37 0.50
N ARG A 129 -4.09 10.20 1.49
CA ARG A 129 -2.74 10.76 1.64
C ARG A 129 -1.71 9.65 1.84
N GLN A 130 -1.98 8.69 2.72
CA GLN A 130 -1.06 7.59 3.00
C GLN A 130 -0.84 6.71 1.77
N ALA A 131 -1.90 6.41 1.00
CA ALA A 131 -1.78 5.65 -0.24
C ALA A 131 -0.88 6.35 -1.27
N LEU A 132 -0.97 7.68 -1.37
CA LEU A 132 -0.10 8.47 -2.24
C LEU A 132 1.36 8.41 -1.78
N GLU A 133 1.62 8.60 -0.49
CA GLU A 133 2.97 8.53 0.08
C GLU A 133 3.62 7.15 -0.09
N ASP A 134 2.84 6.08 0.05
CA ASP A 134 3.31 4.72 -0.16
C ASP A 134 3.61 4.44 -1.65
N ALA A 135 2.80 4.99 -2.56
CA ALA A 135 3.08 4.91 -4.00
C ALA A 135 4.36 5.67 -4.38
N ASP A 136 4.56 6.88 -3.86
CA ASP A 136 5.78 7.67 -4.07
C ASP A 136 7.00 6.96 -3.51
N ARG A 137 6.89 6.36 -2.32
CA ARG A 137 7.95 5.55 -1.73
C ARG A 137 8.29 4.33 -2.60
N ALA A 138 7.29 3.62 -3.10
CA ALA A 138 7.49 2.47 -3.97
C ALA A 138 8.17 2.86 -5.29
N MET A 139 7.75 3.99 -5.89
CA MET A 139 8.40 4.54 -7.08
C MET A 139 9.86 4.90 -6.81
N ALA A 140 10.15 5.59 -5.71
CA ALA A 140 11.53 5.94 -5.33
C ALA A 140 12.40 4.69 -5.10
N GLN A 141 11.86 3.67 -4.42
CA GLN A 141 12.57 2.39 -4.23
C GLN A 141 12.86 1.69 -5.57
N GLY A 142 11.90 1.69 -6.49
CA GLY A 142 12.07 1.15 -7.84
C GLY A 142 13.22 1.83 -8.60
N LEU A 143 13.22 3.16 -8.64
CA LEU A 143 14.27 3.94 -9.30
C LEU A 143 15.66 3.69 -8.68
N MET A 144 15.75 3.62 -7.35
CA MET A 144 17.00 3.34 -6.66
C MET A 144 17.51 1.93 -6.95
N ALA A 145 16.60 0.93 -7.03
CA ALA A 145 16.95 -0.44 -7.36
C ALA A 145 17.45 -0.57 -8.81
N GLU A 146 16.78 0.07 -9.77
CA GLU A 146 17.22 0.13 -11.16
C GLU A 146 18.60 0.76 -11.28
N GLN A 147 18.81 1.91 -10.65
CA GLN A 147 20.12 2.59 -10.67
C GLN A 147 21.22 1.72 -10.07
N GLN A 148 20.95 1.02 -8.96
CA GLN A 148 21.92 0.09 -8.35
C GLN A 148 22.23 -1.10 -9.27
N ALA A 149 21.22 -1.64 -9.96
CA ALA A 149 21.41 -2.73 -10.92
C ALA A 149 22.28 -2.28 -12.11
N GLU A 150 22.03 -1.09 -12.66
CA GLU A 150 22.85 -0.51 -13.73
C GLU A 150 24.31 -0.31 -13.30
N VAL A 151 24.53 0.21 -12.09
CA VAL A 151 25.88 0.38 -11.52
C VAL A 151 26.57 -0.98 -11.38
N HIS A 152 25.86 -1.97 -10.83
CA HIS A 152 26.40 -3.31 -10.65
C HIS A 152 26.75 -3.98 -11.99
N GLU A 153 25.90 -3.83 -13.01
CA GLU A 153 26.19 -4.32 -14.35
C GLU A 153 27.40 -3.63 -14.98
N ARG A 154 27.50 -2.30 -14.86
CA ARG A 154 28.65 -1.54 -15.37
C ARG A 154 29.94 -2.02 -14.71
N ASP A 155 29.94 -2.15 -13.39
CA ASP A 155 31.08 -2.64 -12.63
C ASP A 155 31.48 -4.07 -13.03
N ALA A 156 30.49 -4.94 -13.27
CA ALA A 156 30.74 -6.31 -13.74
C ALA A 156 31.35 -6.32 -15.15
N ARG A 157 30.87 -5.45 -16.06
CA ARG A 157 31.43 -5.29 -17.42
C ARG A 157 32.88 -4.81 -17.34
N GLU A 158 33.16 -3.79 -16.53
CA GLU A 158 34.53 -3.28 -16.34
C GLU A 158 35.48 -4.33 -15.76
N ARG A 159 35.04 -5.10 -14.75
CA ARG A 159 35.85 -6.19 -14.17
C ARG A 159 36.18 -7.26 -15.21
N ASN A 160 35.19 -7.68 -16.00
CA ASN A 160 35.40 -8.65 -17.07
C ASN A 160 36.36 -8.14 -18.15
N GLU A 161 36.26 -6.86 -18.52
CA GLU A 161 37.17 -6.24 -19.48
C GLU A 161 38.61 -6.16 -18.94
N ARG A 162 38.79 -5.74 -17.68
CA ARG A 162 40.09 -5.73 -16.99
C ARG A 162 40.70 -7.14 -16.91
N GLU A 163 39.88 -8.16 -16.69
CA GLU A 163 40.35 -9.54 -16.68
C GLU A 163 40.75 -10.03 -18.07
N ARG A 164 39.94 -9.73 -19.10
CA ARG A 164 40.25 -10.07 -20.51
C ARG A 164 41.54 -9.41 -20.98
N THR A 165 41.71 -8.11 -20.72
CA THR A 165 42.92 -7.36 -21.06
C THR A 165 44.14 -7.93 -20.34
N ARG A 166 44.03 -8.26 -19.04
CA ARG A 166 45.10 -8.92 -18.28
C ARG A 166 45.47 -10.30 -18.86
N LYS A 167 44.48 -11.13 -19.21
CA LYS A 167 44.70 -12.45 -19.82
C LYS A 167 45.35 -12.33 -21.20
N ALA A 168 44.87 -11.40 -22.04
CA ALA A 168 45.43 -11.13 -23.36
C ALA A 168 46.89 -10.67 -23.27
N ALA A 169 47.20 -9.73 -22.36
CA ALA A 169 48.57 -9.27 -22.13
C ALA A 169 49.49 -10.42 -21.65
N ALA A 170 48.99 -11.29 -20.75
CA ALA A 170 49.74 -12.46 -20.30
C ALA A 170 49.99 -13.46 -21.44
N LEU A 171 49.00 -13.71 -22.29
CA LEU A 171 49.13 -14.58 -23.45
C LEU A 171 50.12 -14.00 -24.48
N ALA A 172 50.01 -12.71 -24.80
CA ALA A 172 50.91 -12.02 -25.72
C ALA A 172 52.37 -12.10 -25.26
N ARG A 173 52.63 -11.93 -23.95
CA ARG A 173 53.97 -12.13 -23.37
C ARG A 173 54.49 -13.55 -23.58
N LYS A 174 53.66 -14.57 -23.36
CA LYS A 174 54.04 -15.98 -23.60
C LYS A 174 54.34 -16.25 -25.08
N VAL A 175 53.51 -15.74 -25.98
CA VAL A 175 53.71 -15.89 -27.43
C VAL A 175 55.00 -15.20 -27.89
N ALA A 176 55.26 -13.97 -27.42
CA ALA A 176 56.48 -13.24 -27.73
C ALA A 176 57.73 -13.98 -27.21
N ALA A 177 57.69 -14.53 -26.00
CA ALA A 177 58.78 -15.34 -25.45
C ALA A 177 59.03 -16.61 -26.28
N ARG A 178 57.95 -17.30 -26.71
CA ARG A 178 58.05 -18.49 -27.56
C ARG A 178 58.66 -18.15 -28.93
N ARG A 179 58.15 -17.11 -29.60
CA ARG A 179 58.69 -16.65 -30.89
C ARG A 179 60.17 -16.30 -30.81
N LYS A 180 60.58 -15.59 -29.75
CA LYS A 180 61.99 -15.27 -29.53
C LYS A 180 62.87 -16.53 -29.40
N ALA A 181 62.41 -17.53 -28.64
CA ALA A 181 63.13 -18.81 -28.52
C ALA A 181 63.18 -19.59 -29.84
N GLU A 182 62.08 -19.63 -30.61
CA GLU A 182 62.02 -20.24 -31.94
C GLU A 182 62.96 -19.53 -32.93
N GLU A 183 63.03 -18.20 -32.91
CA GLU A 183 63.94 -17.39 -33.72
C GLU A 183 65.41 -17.65 -33.36
N GLU A 184 65.76 -17.69 -32.07
CA GLU A 184 67.11 -18.02 -31.61
C GLU A 184 67.54 -19.43 -32.09
N GLN A 185 66.65 -20.43 -31.97
CA GLN A 185 66.91 -21.79 -32.49
C GLN A 185 67.02 -21.83 -34.01
N SER A 186 66.21 -21.04 -34.72
CA SER A 186 66.24 -20.91 -36.17
C SER A 186 67.57 -20.29 -36.63
N LEU A 187 68.03 -19.22 -35.99
CA LEU A 187 69.32 -18.57 -36.27
C LEU A 187 70.50 -19.54 -36.05
N VAL A 188 70.49 -20.32 -34.98
CA VAL A 188 71.51 -21.36 -34.73
C VAL A 188 71.49 -22.41 -35.83
N THR A 189 70.31 -22.87 -36.25
CA THR A 189 70.19 -23.87 -37.32
C THR A 189 70.71 -23.33 -38.65
N VAL A 190 70.28 -22.13 -39.05
CA VAL A 190 70.72 -21.46 -40.28
C VAL A 190 72.23 -21.26 -40.28
N SER A 191 72.83 -20.76 -39.18
CA SER A 191 74.28 -20.59 -39.12
C SER A 191 75.07 -21.90 -39.22
N ARG A 192 74.50 -23.01 -38.75
CA ARG A 192 75.11 -24.35 -38.85
C ARG A 192 75.01 -24.95 -40.25
N THR A 193 73.88 -24.78 -40.94
CA THR A 193 73.59 -25.44 -42.23
C THR A 193 73.94 -24.60 -43.46
N THR A 194 74.17 -23.30 -43.29
CA THR A 194 74.44 -22.37 -44.40
C THR A 194 75.82 -21.74 -44.30
N LYS A 195 76.39 -21.34 -45.45
CA LYS A 195 77.67 -20.62 -45.53
C LYS A 195 77.45 -19.26 -46.22
N PRO A 196 78.17 -18.20 -45.81
CA PRO A 196 78.02 -16.89 -46.44
C PRO A 196 78.57 -16.90 -47.86
N CYS A 197 77.84 -16.24 -48.77
CA CYS A 197 78.31 -15.97 -50.12
C CYS A 197 79.50 -15.01 -50.07
N PRO A 198 80.65 -15.33 -50.69
CA PRO A 198 81.85 -14.48 -50.64
C PRO A 198 81.67 -13.12 -51.34
N GLY A 199 80.65 -12.93 -52.17
CA GLY A 199 80.39 -11.65 -52.86
C GLY A 199 79.40 -10.72 -52.14
N CYS A 200 78.34 -11.27 -51.54
CA CYS A 200 77.24 -10.47 -50.96
C CYS A 200 76.88 -10.82 -49.52
N GLY A 201 77.53 -11.82 -48.91
CA GLY A 201 77.33 -12.21 -47.51
C GLY A 201 76.05 -13.00 -47.22
N TRP A 202 75.16 -13.21 -48.21
CA TRP A 202 73.93 -13.98 -48.02
C TRP A 202 74.20 -15.45 -47.65
N ALA A 203 73.41 -15.99 -46.73
CA ALA A 203 73.46 -17.37 -46.28
C ALA A 203 73.00 -18.34 -47.39
N ILE A 204 73.86 -19.27 -47.81
CA ILE A 204 73.56 -20.27 -48.85
C ILE A 204 73.63 -21.67 -48.23
N GLU A 205 72.54 -22.43 -48.35
CA GLU A 205 72.48 -23.85 -47.97
C GLU A 205 73.11 -24.72 -49.06
N LYS A 206 74.09 -25.56 -48.70
CA LYS A 206 74.69 -26.50 -49.65
C LYS A 206 73.98 -27.84 -49.55
N ASN A 207 72.98 -28.06 -50.41
CA ASN A 207 72.47 -29.41 -50.65
C ASN A 207 73.58 -30.25 -51.30
N SER A 208 73.89 -31.40 -50.74
CA SER A 208 74.99 -32.26 -51.16
C SER A 208 74.83 -32.70 -52.62
N GLY A 209 75.83 -32.38 -53.46
CA GLY A 209 76.10 -33.10 -54.70
C GLY A 209 76.27 -32.22 -55.93
N TRP A 210 77.49 -31.71 -56.16
CA TRP A 210 77.99 -31.50 -57.52
C TRP A 210 79.44 -32.02 -57.56
N HIS A 211 79.62 -33.21 -58.14
CA HIS A 211 80.93 -33.79 -58.40
C HIS A 211 81.65 -32.91 -59.44
N LYS A 212 82.88 -32.50 -59.16
CA LYS A 212 83.73 -31.82 -60.14
C LYS A 212 84.06 -32.81 -61.27
N VAL A 213 83.33 -32.74 -62.39
CA VAL A 213 83.80 -33.34 -63.64
C VAL A 213 84.88 -32.42 -64.24
N PRO A 214 86.12 -32.90 -64.46
CA PRO A 214 87.16 -32.08 -65.06
C PRO A 214 86.81 -31.72 -66.52
N LEU A 215 87.10 -30.46 -66.86
CA LEU A 215 86.85 -29.75 -68.13
C LEU A 215 87.67 -30.29 -69.33
N ARG A 216 87.78 -31.61 -69.47
CA ARG A 216 88.56 -32.27 -70.54
C ARG A 216 87.75 -33.18 -71.47
N VAL A 217 86.42 -33.25 -71.30
CA VAL A 217 85.53 -34.11 -72.09
C VAL A 217 84.58 -33.32 -73.02
N LEU A 218 84.48 -31.99 -72.88
CA LEU A 218 83.59 -31.15 -73.72
C LEU A 218 84.22 -30.61 -75.01
N LEU A 219 85.46 -31.01 -75.35
CA LEU A 219 86.15 -30.65 -76.60
C LEU A 219 86.37 -31.85 -77.55
N GLY A 220 85.84 -33.04 -77.23
CA GLY A 220 85.98 -34.25 -78.05
C GLY A 220 84.73 -34.66 -78.86
N LEU A 221 83.60 -33.98 -78.70
CA LEU A 221 82.32 -34.29 -79.39
C LEU A 221 81.95 -33.28 -80.49
N LEU A 222 82.89 -32.39 -80.86
CA LEU A 222 82.81 -31.57 -82.08
C LEU A 222 83.66 -32.13 -83.24
N TYR A 223 84.19 -33.36 -83.09
CA TYR A 223 84.98 -34.04 -84.13
C TYR A 223 84.25 -35.21 -84.82
N TYR A 224 82.92 -35.35 -84.64
CA TYR A 224 82.13 -36.43 -85.26
C TYR A 224 80.77 -35.98 -85.83
N LEU A 225 80.65 -34.70 -86.23
CA LEU A 225 79.58 -34.22 -87.12
C LEU A 225 80.12 -33.18 -88.13
N GLY A 226 81.26 -33.50 -88.74
CA GLY A 226 81.77 -32.82 -89.93
C GLY A 226 82.45 -33.85 -90.83
N THR A 227 81.99 -33.99 -92.06
CA THR A 227 82.40 -34.96 -93.10
C THR A 227 81.76 -36.34 -93.03
N GLY A 228 80.45 -36.37 -93.36
CA GLY A 228 79.99 -37.34 -94.34
C GLY A 228 80.44 -36.85 -95.73
N ALA A 229 81.46 -37.52 -96.27
CA ALA A 229 81.74 -37.78 -97.69
C ALA A 229 82.81 -38.89 -97.72
#